data_AF-A0A7C1L0I1-F1
#
_entry.id   AF-A0A7C1L0I1-F1
#
_cell.length_a   1.000
_cell.length_b   1.000
_cell.length_c   1.000
_cell.angle_alpha   90.00
_cell.angle_beta   90.00
_cell.angle_gamma   90.00
#
_symmetry.space_group_name_H-M   'P 1'
#
loop_
_entity.id
_entity.type
_entity.pdbx_description
1 polymer ?
#
loop_
_entity_poly.entity_id
_entity_poly.type
_entity_poly.pdbx_seq_one_letter_code
_entity_poly.pdbx_strand_id
1 'polypeptide(L)'
;MNKKELSERDICTKFITPAIQNAGWDIQRQIREEVTFTDGRIYVRGHLTTRGKRKRADYILYYKPNIPVAIIEAKDNKHTVGAGMQQALEY
;
A
#
# COMPACT_ATOMS: atom_id res chain seq x y z
N MET A 1 -5.04 24.91 -7.55
CA MET A 1 -5.29 23.93 -6.46
C MET A 1 -3.94 23.49 -5.92
N ASN A 2 -3.66 23.67 -4.62
CA ASN A 2 -2.36 23.32 -4.06
C ASN A 2 -2.31 21.83 -3.73
N LYS A 3 -1.27 21.12 -4.19
CA LYS A 3 -1.11 19.68 -3.93
C LYS A 3 -1.05 19.35 -2.42
N LYS A 4 -0.63 20.31 -1.58
CA LYS A 4 -0.57 20.16 -0.11
C LYS A 4 -1.93 20.21 0.59
N GLU A 5 -2.99 20.64 -0.10
CA GLU A 5 -4.35 20.69 0.43
C GLU A 5 -5.13 19.40 0.16
N LEU A 6 -4.57 18.51 -0.66
CA LEU A 6 -5.19 17.26 -1.06
C LEU A 6 -5.02 16.20 0.03
N SER A 7 -6.07 15.41 0.25
CA SER A 7 -6.00 14.23 1.11
C SER A 7 -5.11 13.16 0.48
N GLU A 8 -4.69 12.17 1.28
CA GLU A 8 -3.97 11.01 0.75
C GLU A 8 -4.76 10.29 -0.36
N ARG A 9 -6.08 10.15 -0.19
CA ARG A 9 -6.97 9.57 -1.20
C ARG A 9 -7.02 10.39 -2.49
N ASP A 10 -7.01 11.72 -2.38
CA ASP A 10 -6.91 12.60 -3.53
C ASP A 10 -5.56 12.43 -4.24
N ILE A 11 -4.46 12.30 -3.49
CA ILE A 11 -3.12 12.05 -4.05
C ILE A 11 -3.09 10.71 -4.78
N CYS A 12 -3.67 9.66 -4.19
CA CYS A 12 -3.84 8.35 -4.81
C CYS A 12 -4.58 8.45 -6.14
N THR A 13 -5.79 8.99 -6.12
CA THR A 13 -6.69 9.02 -7.29
C THR A 13 -6.19 9.96 -8.39
N LYS A 14 -5.66 11.13 -8.03
CA LYS A 14 -5.31 12.19 -9.00
C LYS A 14 -3.87 12.10 -9.51
N PHE A 15 -2.98 11.43 -8.79
CA PHE A 15 -1.56 11.38 -9.14
C PHE A 15 -0.98 9.97 -9.20
N ILE A 16 -1.19 9.14 -8.17
CA ILE A 16 -0.53 7.82 -8.10
C ILE A 16 -1.16 6.82 -9.07
N THR A 17 -2.48 6.62 -9.02
CA THR A 17 -3.17 5.69 -9.93
C THR A 17 -2.92 6.05 -11.40
N PRO A 18 -3.04 7.33 -11.83
CA PRO A 18 -2.68 7.72 -13.20
C PRO A 18 -1.20 7.49 -13.53
N ALA A 19 -0.27 7.71 -12.59
CA ALA A 19 1.15 7.48 -12.83
C ALA A 19 1.47 5.98 -13.02
N ILE A 20 0.83 5.10 -12.23
CA ILE A 20 1.00 3.65 -12.37
C ILE A 20 0.44 3.19 -13.73
N GLN A 21 -0.72 3.70 -14.14
CA GLN A 21 -1.30 3.42 -15.45
C GLN A 21 -0.40 3.90 -16.60
N ASN A 22 0.13 5.11 -16.50
CA ASN A 22 1.06 5.67 -17.49
C ASN A 22 2.38 4.90 -17.56
N ALA A 23 2.79 4.24 -16.48
CA ALA A 23 3.93 3.32 -16.46
C ALA A 23 3.63 1.97 -17.13
N GLY A 24 2.42 1.76 -17.65
CA GLY A 24 2.04 0.59 -18.44
C GLY A 24 1.39 -0.54 -17.65
N TRP A 25 1.05 -0.32 -16.38
CA TRP A 25 0.34 -1.32 -15.57
C TRP A 25 -1.17 -1.29 -15.87
N ASP A 26 -1.77 -2.47 -16.03
CA ASP A 26 -3.22 -2.63 -16.15
C ASP A 26 -3.88 -2.53 -14.77
N ILE A 27 -4.64 -1.45 -14.54
CA ILE A 27 -5.32 -1.19 -13.26
C ILE A 27 -6.26 -2.33 -12.86
N GLN A 28 -6.96 -2.95 -13.82
CA GLN A 28 -7.97 -3.96 -13.52
C GLN A 28 -7.36 -5.34 -13.27
N ARG A 29 -6.22 -5.65 -13.91
CA ARG A 29 -5.63 -6.99 -13.88
C ARG A 29 -4.43 -7.10 -12.95
N GLN A 30 -3.66 -6.03 -12.83
CA GLN A 30 -2.33 -6.06 -12.20
C GLN A 30 -2.23 -5.20 -10.95
N ILE A 31 -3.25 -4.40 -10.64
CA ILE A 31 -3.25 -3.55 -9.45
C ILE A 31 -4.37 -3.97 -8.53
N ARG A 32 -4.10 -4.02 -7.23
CA ARG A 32 -5.15 -4.02 -6.22
C ARG A 32 -4.90 -2.92 -5.22
N GLU A 33 -5.94 -2.13 -4.98
CA GLU A 33 -5.93 -1.04 -4.02
C GLU A 33 -6.38 -1.52 -2.63
N GLU A 34 -5.87 -0.89 -1.58
CA GLU A 34 -6.40 -0.99 -0.21
C GLU A 34 -6.42 -2.44 0.36
N VAL A 35 -5.45 -3.27 -0.05
CA VAL A 35 -5.44 -4.71 0.22
C VAL A 35 -4.83 -5.02 1.58
N THR A 36 -5.58 -5.80 2.36
CA THR A 36 -5.02 -6.50 3.53
C THR A 36 -4.37 -7.79 3.07
N PHE A 37 -3.04 -7.89 3.19
CA PHE A 37 -2.28 -9.01 2.65
C PHE A 37 -1.69 -9.93 3.72
N THR A 38 -1.79 -9.54 5.00
CA THR A 38 -1.45 -10.43 6.12
C THR A 38 -2.57 -10.54 7.12
N ASP A 39 -2.69 -11.74 7.65
CA ASP A 39 -3.66 -12.11 8.67
C ASP A 39 -3.29 -11.65 10.09
N GLY A 40 -2.12 -11.00 10.22
CA GLY A 40 -1.48 -10.65 11.48
C GLY A 40 -0.64 -11.81 12.02
N ARG A 41 0.55 -11.50 12.56
CA ARG A 41 1.44 -12.51 13.14
C ARG A 41 0.81 -13.11 14.40
N ILE A 42 0.86 -14.42 14.58
CA ILE A 42 0.41 -15.06 15.82
C ILE A 42 1.54 -14.97 16.84
N TYR A 43 1.24 -14.43 18.02
CA TYR A 43 2.13 -14.39 19.17
C TYR A 43 1.63 -15.39 20.21
N VAL A 44 2.52 -16.28 20.66
CA VAL A 44 2.23 -17.27 21.70
C VAL A 44 3.16 -17.01 22.88
N ARG A 45 2.60 -16.81 24.09
CA ARG A 45 3.34 -16.69 25.34
C ARG A 45 2.69 -17.58 26.40
N GLY A 46 3.27 -18.76 26.62
CA GLY A 46 2.68 -19.78 27.49
C GLY A 46 1.31 -20.22 26.96
N HIS A 47 0.26 -20.09 27.78
CA HIS A 47 -1.12 -20.40 27.40
C HIS A 47 -1.86 -19.23 26.71
N LEU A 48 -1.23 -18.05 26.58
CA LEU A 48 -1.84 -16.89 25.94
C LEU A 48 -1.47 -16.83 24.46
N THR A 49 -2.49 -16.76 23.59
CA THR A 49 -2.35 -16.56 22.15
C THR A 49 -2.98 -15.23 21.75
N THR A 50 -2.22 -14.36 21.08
CA THR A 50 -2.73 -13.10 20.52
C THR A 50 -2.36 -12.97 19.05
N ARG A 51 -3.19 -12.29 18.26
CA ARG A 51 -2.93 -12.03 16.84
C ARG A 51 -2.51 -10.57 16.67
N GLY A 52 -1.39 -10.35 16.00
CA GLY A 52 -0.88 -9.03 15.68
C GLY A 52 -1.75 -8.27 14.69
N LYS A 53 -1.42 -7.00 14.48
CA LYS A 53 -2.12 -6.14 13.52
C LYS A 53 -1.99 -6.71 12.10
N ARG A 54 -3.11 -6.75 11.39
CA ARG A 54 -3.12 -7.04 9.95
C ARG A 54 -2.42 -5.91 9.22
N LYS A 55 -1.53 -6.24 8.29
CA LYS A 55 -0.88 -5.26 7.43
C LYS A 55 -1.74 -5.00 6.19
N ARG A 56 -1.89 -3.73 5.85
CA ARG A 56 -2.67 -3.24 4.71
C ARG A 56 -1.77 -2.31 3.91
N ALA A 57 -1.74 -2.51 2.60
CA ALA A 57 -1.00 -1.65 1.68
C ALA A 57 -1.97 -0.85 0.82
N ASP A 58 -1.54 0.33 0.37
CA ASP A 58 -2.35 1.18 -0.52
C ASP A 58 -2.45 0.59 -1.91
N TYR A 59 -1.34 0.12 -2.47
CA TYR A 59 -1.35 -0.64 -3.72
C TYR A 59 -0.44 -1.87 -3.65
N ILE A 60 -0.88 -2.95 -4.29
CA ILE A 60 -0.04 -4.11 -4.59
C ILE A 60 -0.04 -4.31 -6.10
N LEU A 61 1.16 -4.38 -6.68
CA LEU A 61 1.38 -4.65 -8.09
C LEU A 61 1.64 -6.13 -8.32
N TYR A 62 0.95 -6.70 -9.29
CA TYR A 62 0.99 -8.11 -9.65
C TYR A 62 1.51 -8.25 -11.07
N TYR A 63 2.65 -8.92 -11.24
CA TYR A 63 3.15 -9.23 -12.58
C TYR A 63 2.21 -10.19 -13.32
N LYS A 64 1.66 -11.18 -12.58
CA LYS A 64 0.61 -12.12 -13.00
C LYS A 64 -0.37 -12.31 -11.84
N PRO A 65 -1.58 -12.85 -12.09
CA PRO A 65 -2.50 -13.20 -11.01
C PRO A 65 -1.78 -14.01 -9.92
N ASN A 66 -1.88 -13.54 -8.67
CA ASN A 66 -1.25 -14.15 -7.48
C ASN A 66 0.29 -14.10 -7.43
N ILE A 67 0.96 -13.34 -8.31
CA ILE A 67 2.41 -13.10 -8.25
C ILE A 67 2.66 -11.61 -7.97
N PRO A 68 2.67 -11.18 -6.68
CA PRO A 68 2.98 -9.80 -6.32
C PRO A 68 4.46 -9.52 -6.53
N VAL A 69 4.78 -8.32 -7.01
CA VAL A 69 6.17 -7.88 -7.29
C VAL A 69 6.56 -6.58 -6.62
N ALA A 70 5.58 -5.76 -6.24
CA ALA A 70 5.84 -4.50 -5.53
C ALA A 70 4.65 -4.07 -4.68
N ILE A 71 4.94 -3.27 -3.66
CA ILE A 71 3.96 -2.55 -2.83
C ILE A 71 4.23 -1.06 -2.99
N ILE A 72 3.16 -0.27 -3.05
CA ILE A 72 3.24 1.19 -3.02
C ILE A 72 2.49 1.66 -1.78
N GLU A 73 3.18 2.45 -0.95
CA GLU A 73 2.61 3.20 0.16
C GLU A 73 2.47 4.66 -0.28
N ALA A 74 1.27 5.20 -0.18
CA ALA A 74 0.96 6.58 -0.46
C ALA A 74 1.04 7.42 0.82
N LYS A 75 1.34 8.71 0.67
CA LYS A 75 1.21 9.71 1.72
C LYS A 75 0.68 11.00 1.11
N ASP A 76 0.04 11.83 1.93
CA ASP A 76 -0.28 13.19 1.52
C ASP A 76 0.99 14.00 1.20
N ASN A 77 0.83 15.08 0.46
CA ASN A 77 1.97 15.87 -0.02
C ASN A 77 2.56 16.81 1.06
N LYS A 78 2.24 16.59 2.33
CA LYS A 78 2.87 17.27 3.48
C LYS A 78 4.03 16.44 4.04
N HIS A 79 4.10 15.16 3.70
CA HIS A 79 5.12 14.24 4.14
C HIS A 79 6.31 14.22 3.17
N THR A 80 7.48 13.82 3.69
CA THR A 80 8.66 13.56 2.86
C THR A 80 8.49 12.23 2.12
N VAL A 81 9.20 12.06 1.00
CA VAL A 81 9.15 10.84 0.18
C VAL A 81 9.50 9.58 1.00
N GLY A 82 10.40 9.70 1.97
CA GLY A 82 10.81 8.59 2.84
C GLY A 82 9.85 8.27 3.99
N ALA A 83 8.82 9.09 4.24
CA ALA A 83 7.95 8.92 5.41
C ALA A 83 7.21 7.57 5.43
N GLY A 84 6.94 6.99 4.25
CA GLY A 84 6.33 5.66 4.12
C GLY A 84 7.32 4.50 4.04
N MET A 85 8.63 4.75 3.99
CA MET A 85 9.62 3.72 3.68
C MET A 85 9.70 2.63 4.75
N GLN A 86 9.73 3.02 6.03
CA GLN A 86 9.78 2.05 7.13
C GLN A 86 8.51 1.19 7.17
N GLN A 87 7.35 1.81 6.93
CA GLN A 87 6.06 1.11 6.85
C GLN A 87 6.02 0.12 5.67
N ALA A 88 6.55 0.53 4.51
CA ALA A 88 6.65 -0.32 3.33
C ALA A 88 7.65 -1.47 3.49
N LEU A 89 8.77 -1.26 4.18
CA LEU A 89 9.74 -2.31 4.52
C LEU A 89 9.20 -3.30 5.56
N GLU A 90 8.36 -2.82 6.45
CA GLU A 90 7.71 -3.67 7.44
C GLU A 90 6.63 -4.57 6.84
N TYR A 91 6.17 -4.36 5.61
CA TYR A 91 5.14 -5.15 4.96
C TYR A 91 5.59 -6.57 4.60
#